data_AF-A0A4V1UHV9-F1
#
_entry.id   AF-A0A4V1UHV9-F1
#
_cell.length_a   1.000
_cell.length_b   1.000
_cell.length_c   1.000
_cell.angle_alpha   90.00
_cell.angle_beta   90.00
_cell.angle_gamma   90.00
#
_symmetry.space_group_name_H-M   'P 1'
#
loop_
_entity.id
_entity.type
_entity.pdbx_description
1 polymer ?
#
loop_
_entity_poly.entity_id
_entity_poly.type
_entity_poly.pdbx_seq_one_letter_code
_entity_poly.pdbx_strand_id
1 'polypeptide(L)' 'MQDKTKRPPPAFLGQGAKLLFIDGRHVPAKSGKTFQTFNPATGQVLADVAQGGAEDIDIAVSAARRAFEG' A
#
# COMPACT_ATOMS: atom_id res chain seq x y z
N MET A 1 -2.56 23.64 25.10
CA MET A 1 -3.48 22.60 24.57
C MET A 1 -3.11 22.39 23.10
N GLN A 2 -2.42 21.29 22.76
CA GLN A 2 -1.99 21.06 21.38
C GLN A 2 -3.22 20.74 20.52
N ASP A 3 -3.30 21.35 19.34
CA ASP A 3 -4.31 21.05 18.34
C ASP A 3 -4.15 19.59 17.89
N LYS A 4 -5.00 18.71 18.43
CA LYS A 4 -4.98 17.27 18.14
C LYS A 4 -5.23 16.96 16.66
N THR A 5 -5.64 17.93 15.85
CA THR A 5 -5.93 17.76 14.41
C THR A 5 -4.68 17.82 13.51
N LYS A 6 -3.49 18.13 14.04
CA LYS A 6 -2.23 18.24 13.27
C LYS A 6 -1.14 17.25 13.69
N ARG A 7 -1.50 16.06 14.17
CA ARG A 7 -0.48 15.04 14.47
C ARG A 7 0.02 14.43 13.15
N PRO A 8 1.35 14.37 12.91
CA PRO A 8 1.87 13.71 11.71
C PRO A 8 1.48 12.23 11.70
N PRO A 9 1.32 11.62 10.50
CA PRO A 9 1.10 10.19 10.40
C PRO A 9 2.18 9.42 11.18
N PRO A 10 1.82 8.30 11.85
CA PRO A 10 2.80 7.40 12.44
C PRO A 10 3.92 7.05 11.45
N ALA A 11 5.14 6.83 11.94
CA ALA A 11 6.32 6.61 11.10
C ALA A 11 6.12 5.49 10.06
N PHE A 12 5.44 4.40 10.44
CA PHE A 12 5.15 3.27 9.54
C PHE A 12 4.21 3.63 8.38
N LEU A 13 3.42 4.71 8.50
CA LEU A 13 2.57 5.26 7.44
C LEU A 13 3.29 6.35 6.65
N GLY A 14 4.00 7.26 7.33
CA GLY A 14 4.65 8.42 6.71
C GLY A 14 5.92 8.14 5.89
N GLN A 15 6.46 6.92 5.93
CA GLN A 15 7.66 6.55 5.17
C GLN A 15 7.30 5.85 3.86
N GLY A 16 7.28 6.62 2.77
CA GLY A 16 7.11 6.13 1.39
C GLY A 16 5.76 5.46 1.09
N ALA A 17 5.52 5.21 -0.20
CA ALA A 17 4.32 4.51 -0.65
C ALA A 17 4.30 3.06 -0.13
N LYS A 18 3.14 2.60 0.32
CA LYS A 18 2.94 1.20 0.69
C LYS A 18 2.90 0.34 -0.56
N LEU A 19 3.78 -0.65 -0.60
CA LEU A 19 3.98 -1.53 -1.75
C LEU A 19 3.03 -2.73 -1.69
N LEU A 20 2.82 -3.40 -2.83
CA LEU A 20 2.15 -4.70 -2.89
C LEU A 20 3.06 -5.77 -2.28
N PHE A 21 2.50 -6.80 -1.66
CA PHE A 21 3.28 -7.95 -1.18
C PHE A 21 2.92 -9.19 -1.99
N ILE A 22 3.81 -9.60 -2.88
CA ILE A 22 3.58 -10.69 -3.85
C ILE A 22 4.81 -11.60 -3.85
N ASP A 23 4.60 -12.91 -3.77
CA ASP A 23 5.66 -13.93 -3.80
C ASP A 23 6.76 -13.69 -2.75
N GLY A 24 6.35 -13.34 -1.53
CA GLY A 24 7.25 -13.10 -0.40
C GLY A 24 8.02 -11.77 -0.44
N ARG A 25 7.67 -10.85 -1.35
CA ARG A 25 8.41 -9.60 -1.56
C ARG A 25 7.50 -8.38 -1.64
N HIS A 26 7.98 -7.24 -1.15
CA HIS A 26 7.36 -5.95 -1.39
C HIS A 26 7.74 -5.42 -2.77
N VAL A 27 6.75 -5.12 -3.61
CA VAL A 27 6.93 -4.66 -4.99
C VAL A 27 6.01 -3.48 -5.31
N PRO A 28 6.44 -2.50 -6.14
CA PRO A 28 5.51 -1.50 -6.67
C PRO A 28 4.46 -2.17 -7.55
N ALA A 29 3.32 -1.50 -7.74
CA ALA A 29 2.36 -1.92 -8.77
C ALA A 29 3.04 -1.94 -10.15
N LYS A 30 2.67 -2.88 -11.01
CA LYS A 30 3.22 -2.97 -12.37
C LYS A 30 3.04 -1.69 -13.18
N SER A 31 1.92 -1.00 -12.97
CA SER A 31 1.65 0.29 -13.59
C SER A 31 2.48 1.46 -13.03
N GLY A 32 3.17 1.27 -11.90
CA GLY A 32 3.87 2.32 -11.15
C GLY A 32 2.93 3.28 -10.41
N LYS A 33 1.61 3.13 -10.53
CA LYS A 33 0.62 4.05 -9.94
C LYS A 33 0.51 3.88 -8.43
N THR A 34 0.22 4.98 -7.75
CA THR A 34 -0.15 5.05 -6.34
C THR A 34 -1.40 5.90 -6.16
N PHE A 35 -2.09 5.74 -5.03
CA PHE A 35 -3.19 6.61 -4.63
C PHE A 35 -3.08 7.01 -3.16
N GLN A 36 -3.61 8.18 -2.85
CA GLN A 36 -3.65 8.71 -1.49
C GLN A 36 -4.82 8.12 -0.71
N THR A 37 -4.55 7.80 0.55
CA THR A 37 -5.55 7.51 1.57
C THR A 37 -5.64 8.68 2.52
N PHE A 38 -6.79 8.85 3.18
CA PHE A 38 -7.07 10.00 4.02
C PHE A 38 -7.41 9.57 5.44
N ASN A 39 -7.02 10.39 6.41
CA ASN A 39 -7.39 10.20 7.80
C ASN A 39 -8.88 10.53 8.00
N PRO A 40 -9.73 9.60 8.46
CA PRO A 40 -11.16 9.83 8.59
C PRO A 40 -11.53 10.91 9.64
N ALA A 41 -10.63 11.22 10.59
CA ALA A 41 -10.88 12.23 11.61
C ALA A 41 -10.54 13.66 11.14
N THR A 42 -9.69 13.82 10.13
CA THR A 42 -9.17 15.15 9.72
C THR A 42 -9.29 15.43 8.22
N GLY A 43 -9.55 14.42 7.40
CA GLY A 43 -9.55 14.52 5.93
C GLY A 43 -8.17 14.73 5.31
N GLN A 44 -7.10 14.78 6.11
CA GLN A 44 -5.74 14.98 5.62
C GLN A 44 -5.16 13.69 5.02
N VAL A 45 -4.20 13.82 4.10
CA VAL A 45 -3.47 12.68 3.53
C VAL A 45 -2.81 11.87 4.64
N LEU A 46 -3.01 10.56 4.61
CA LEU A 46 -2.50 9.60 5.59
C LEU A 46 -1.30 8.82 5.04
N ALA A 47 -1.45 8.26 3.84
CA ALA A 47 -0.40 7.48 3.16
C ALA A 47 -0.69 7.36 1.66
N ASP A 48 0.37 7.22 0.87
CA ASP A 48 0.31 6.73 -0.51
C ASP A 48 0.35 5.19 -0.52
N VAL A 49 -0.46 4.55 -1.35
CA VAL A 49 -0.54 3.09 -1.49
C VAL A 49 -0.44 2.72 -2.96
N ALA A 50 0.30 1.66 -3.29
CA ALA A 50 0.41 1.12 -4.63
C ALA A 50 -0.97 0.74 -5.17
N GLN A 51 -1.29 1.20 -6.38
CA GLN A 51 -2.55 0.91 -7.05
C GLN A 51 -2.40 -0.35 -7.90
N GLY A 52 -2.59 -1.51 -7.27
CA GLY A 52 -2.54 -2.81 -7.96
C GLY A 52 -3.58 -2.90 -9.07
N GLY A 53 -3.16 -3.47 -10.21
CA GLY A 53 -4.01 -3.73 -11.38
C GLY A 53 -4.14 -5.21 -11.72
N ALA A 54 -4.74 -5.50 -12.87
CA ALA A 54 -4.95 -6.87 -13.34
C ALA A 54 -3.63 -7.68 -13.44
N GLU A 55 -2.57 -7.09 -13.96
CA GLU A 55 -1.26 -7.76 -14.06
C GLU A 55 -0.68 -8.14 -12.70
N ASP A 56 -0.84 -7.28 -11.69
CA ASP A 56 -0.40 -7.57 -10.32
C ASP A 56 -1.18 -8.76 -9.74
N ILE A 57 -2.50 -8.82 -10.02
CA ILE A 57 -3.37 -9.92 -9.60
C ILE A 57 -2.94 -11.23 -10.25
N ASP A 58 -2.70 -11.24 -11.56
CA ASP A 58 -2.28 -12.46 -12.28
C ASP A 58 -0.98 -13.04 -11.72
N ILE A 59 -0.01 -12.18 -11.39
CA ILE A 59 1.26 -12.58 -10.76
C ILE A 59 1.01 -13.12 -9.35
N ALA A 60 0.16 -12.46 -8.56
CA ALA A 60 -0.16 -12.90 -7.20
C ALA A 60 -0.87 -14.26 -7.17
N VAL A 61 -1.86 -14.47 -8.05
CA VAL A 61 -2.58 -15.74 -8.17
C VAL A 61 -1.63 -16.84 -8.64
N SER A 62 -0.79 -16.56 -9.63
CA SER A 62 0.20 -17.53 -10.12
C SER A 62 1.20 -17.92 -9.02
N ALA A 63 1.66 -16.97 -8.21
CA ALA A 63 2.55 -17.23 -7.08
C ALA A 63 1.86 -18.09 -6.00
N ALA A 64 0.62 -17.75 -5.63
CA ALA A 64 -0.17 -18.53 -4.69
C ALA A 64 -0.38 -19.97 -5.18
N ARG A 65 -0.65 -20.17 -6.49
CA ARG A 65 -0.82 -21.51 -7.07
C ARG A 65 0.46 -22.33 -6.96
N ARG A 66 1.62 -21.76 -7.33
CA ARG A 66 2.92 -22.44 -7.18
C ARG A 66 3.20 -22.85 -5.74
N ALA A 67 2.90 -21.98 -4.78
CA ALA A 67 3.09 -22.26 -3.36
C ALA A 67 2.15 -23.37 -2.84
N PHE A 68 0.95 -23.51 -3.42
CA PHE A 68 -0.02 -24.53 -3.06
C PHE A 68 0.30 -25.91 -3.64
N GLU A 69 0.80 -25.96 -4.88
CA GLU A 69 1.17 -27.21 -5.57
C GLU A 69 2.57 -27.73 -5.21
N GLY A 70 3.33 -26.97 -4.42
CA GLY A 70 4.72 -27.24 -4.04
C GLY A 70 4.91 -28.45 -3.13
#